data_AF-A0A1L7GWC9-F1
#
_entry.id   AF-A0A1L7GWC9-F1
#
_cell.length_a   1.000
_cell.length_b   1.000
_cell.length_c   1.000
_cell.angle_alpha   90.00
_cell.angle_beta   90.00
_cell.angle_gamma   90.00
#
_symmetry.space_group_name_H-M   'P 1'
#
loop_
_entity.id
_entity.type
_entity.pdbx_description
1 polymer ?
#
loop_
_entity_poly.entity_id
_entity_poly.type
_entity_poly.pdbx_seq_one_letter_code
_entity_poly.pdbx_strand_id
1 'polypeptide(L)'
;MEFSDFFDIMWTYLADPESKESNKEGRPEFLKNLIDMLIREPQTEEEDQKAENGDLNPLNNKEADTINKYCSGSRKIPKKDAKDILKRISDGNRFFERIVFAAPGAKKGIRDELRKRSFNVTSASLGKVCFDIMKAFLEKFKEGKSSVTESDIADDKKNVTYLKLVHDVRFKCPLCGRELITDGDTEAIAGYDVVHIFPANLSMEGKAEFSKIKKAPENSDALENKIPLCLNCANLYLENPTLKNYQTLVNEKRRIDIEHKLAKGLNQLTLEDNLIKVIKGLKEIKPDKITNPISYDAHKIEEKINNDYLLQGAVQFYVMGYYNKIRDQFSSMEGNSFSFDDLATTIKLAYIKFKREGLSQSEVFNHLAHWILEKEHLENDFIEAARILVAFFVQNCEVFEVEIAQ
;
A
#
# COMPACT_ATOMS: atom_id res chain seq x y z
N MET A 1 -10.44 -19.77 -15.89
CA MET A 1 -10.94 -19.24 -17.16
C MET A 1 -10.34 -20.05 -18.30
N GLU A 2 -11.13 -20.42 -19.31
CA GLU A 2 -10.60 -21.09 -20.51
C GLU A 2 -10.08 -20.05 -21.52
N PHE A 3 -9.24 -20.50 -22.46
CA PHE A 3 -8.66 -19.60 -23.47
C PHE A 3 -9.71 -18.94 -24.36
N SER A 4 -10.78 -19.67 -24.71
CA SER A 4 -11.89 -19.12 -25.51
C SER A 4 -12.54 -17.93 -24.81
N ASP A 5 -12.77 -18.02 -23.50
CA ASP A 5 -13.36 -16.93 -22.72
C ASP A 5 -12.47 -15.68 -22.75
N PHE A 6 -11.16 -15.88 -22.54
CA PHE A 6 -10.21 -14.77 -22.56
C PHE A 6 -10.10 -14.14 -23.95
N PHE A 7 -10.02 -14.97 -24.99
CA PHE A 7 -9.99 -14.51 -26.37
C PHE A 7 -11.27 -13.73 -26.72
N ASP A 8 -12.44 -14.20 -26.29
CA ASP A 8 -13.71 -13.51 -26.52
C ASP A 8 -13.75 -12.14 -25.84
N ILE A 9 -13.18 -12.00 -24.64
CA ILE A 9 -13.05 -10.69 -23.98
C ILE A 9 -12.16 -9.77 -24.82
N MET A 10 -10.98 -10.23 -25.25
CA MET A 10 -10.06 -9.44 -26.07
C MET A 10 -10.70 -9.05 -27.41
N TRP A 11 -11.34 -10.01 -28.08
CA TRP A 11 -12.04 -9.78 -29.34
C TRP A 11 -13.16 -8.75 -29.19
N THR A 12 -14.02 -8.91 -28.18
CA THR A 12 -15.17 -8.03 -27.96
C THR A 12 -14.78 -6.57 -27.73
N TYR A 13 -13.68 -6.33 -27.01
CA TYR A 13 -13.31 -4.98 -26.58
C TYR A 13 -12.14 -4.37 -27.35
N LEU A 14 -11.33 -5.15 -28.05
CA LEU A 14 -10.14 -4.68 -28.78
C LEU A 14 -10.19 -4.94 -30.29
N ALA A 15 -11.09 -5.79 -30.80
CA ALA A 15 -11.32 -5.86 -32.25
C ALA A 15 -12.16 -4.67 -32.72
N ASP A 16 -12.01 -4.26 -33.98
CA ASP A 16 -12.82 -3.21 -34.58
C ASP A 16 -14.08 -3.81 -35.25
N PRO A 17 -15.28 -3.62 -34.67
CA PRO A 17 -16.51 -4.21 -35.18
C PRO A 17 -17.06 -3.50 -36.44
N GLU A 18 -16.49 -2.37 -36.89
CA GLU A 18 -16.96 -1.73 -38.14
C GLU A 18 -16.59 -2.53 -39.41
N SER A 19 -15.63 -3.45 -39.30
CA SER A 19 -15.42 -4.50 -40.30
C SER A 19 -16.53 -5.57 -40.19
N LYS A 20 -17.65 -5.33 -40.88
CA LYS A 20 -18.76 -6.29 -41.00
C LYS A 20 -18.31 -7.57 -41.73
N GLU A 21 -17.69 -8.49 -41.02
CA GLU A 21 -17.58 -9.88 -41.45
C GLU A 21 -17.86 -10.79 -40.28
N SER A 22 -18.44 -11.95 -40.61
CA SER A 22 -18.98 -12.90 -39.65
C SER A 22 -17.95 -13.28 -38.58
N ASN A 23 -18.42 -13.83 -37.46
CA ASN A 23 -17.61 -14.34 -36.33
C ASN A 23 -16.53 -15.39 -36.71
N LYS A 24 -16.25 -15.64 -38.00
CA LYS A 24 -15.26 -16.58 -38.52
C LYS A 24 -14.13 -15.94 -39.35
N GLU A 25 -14.31 -14.76 -39.93
CA GLU A 25 -13.35 -14.20 -40.89
C GLU A 25 -12.27 -13.33 -40.21
N GLY A 26 -12.64 -12.45 -39.27
CA GLY A 26 -11.68 -11.56 -38.60
C GLY A 26 -10.97 -12.15 -37.37
N ARG A 27 -11.55 -13.16 -36.70
CA ARG A 27 -10.97 -13.75 -35.47
C ARG A 27 -9.59 -14.39 -35.70
N PRO A 28 -9.35 -15.13 -36.80
CA PRO A 28 -8.04 -15.67 -37.09
C PRO A 28 -6.94 -14.61 -37.16
N GLU A 29 -7.21 -13.51 -37.87
CA GLU A 29 -6.25 -12.43 -38.08
C GLU A 29 -6.00 -11.67 -36.78
N PHE A 30 -7.04 -11.43 -36.00
CA PHE A 30 -6.89 -10.83 -34.67
C PHE A 30 -6.05 -11.70 -33.73
N LEU A 31 -6.23 -13.02 -33.70
CA LEU A 31 -5.37 -13.89 -32.89
C LEU A 31 -3.92 -13.85 -33.36
N LYS A 32 -3.66 -13.85 -34.67
CA LYS A 32 -2.30 -13.71 -35.22
C LYS A 32 -1.65 -12.41 -34.75
N ASN A 33 -2.36 -11.29 -34.88
CA ASN A 33 -1.91 -9.97 -34.44
C ASN A 33 -1.64 -9.93 -32.92
N LEU A 34 -2.50 -10.55 -32.09
CA LEU A 34 -2.25 -10.69 -30.66
C LEU A 34 -0.91 -11.42 -30.39
N ILE A 35 -0.61 -12.48 -31.13
CA ILE A 35 0.68 -13.20 -31.00
C ILE A 35 1.85 -12.34 -31.50
N ASP A 36 1.69 -11.59 -32.58
CA ASP A 36 2.73 -10.68 -33.09
C ASP A 36 3.10 -9.60 -32.06
N MET A 37 2.13 -9.13 -31.28
CA MET A 37 2.37 -8.19 -30.17
C MET A 37 3.05 -8.85 -28.95
N LEU A 38 2.97 -10.17 -28.80
CA LEU A 38 3.65 -10.89 -27.72
C LEU A 38 5.10 -11.19 -28.03
N ILE A 39 5.44 -11.43 -29.30
CA ILE A 39 6.80 -11.84 -29.68
C ILE A 39 7.71 -10.62 -29.86
N ARG A 40 8.99 -10.78 -29.51
CA ARG A 40 10.03 -9.76 -29.72
C ARG A 40 10.37 -9.66 -31.22
N GLU A 41 11.00 -8.55 -31.58
CA GLU A 41 11.61 -8.41 -32.90
C GLU A 41 12.68 -9.50 -33.14
N PRO A 42 12.92 -9.89 -34.41
CA PRO A 42 14.05 -10.72 -34.79
C PRO A 42 15.37 -10.22 -34.20
N GLN A 43 16.25 -11.13 -33.80
CA GLN A 43 17.57 -10.79 -33.24
C GLN A 43 18.71 -11.49 -33.99
N THR A 44 18.41 -12.34 -34.97
CA THR A 44 19.39 -13.09 -35.77
C THR A 44 18.97 -13.10 -37.24
N GLU A 45 19.93 -13.26 -38.16
CA GLU A 45 19.66 -13.37 -39.60
C GLU A 45 18.64 -14.48 -39.93
N GLU A 46 18.67 -15.58 -39.18
CA GLU A 46 17.67 -16.66 -39.32
C GLU A 46 16.26 -16.25 -38.89
N GLU A 47 16.15 -15.37 -37.89
CA GLU A 47 14.87 -14.82 -37.45
C GLU A 47 14.39 -13.71 -38.40
N ASP A 48 15.30 -12.94 -39.00
CA ASP A 48 14.97 -11.95 -40.04
C ASP A 48 14.35 -12.64 -41.25
N GLN A 49 14.96 -13.72 -41.75
CA GLN A 49 14.40 -14.54 -42.83
C GLN A 49 13.03 -15.12 -42.47
N LYS A 50 12.84 -15.54 -41.21
CA LYS A 50 11.53 -16.01 -40.73
C LYS A 50 10.50 -14.89 -40.66
N ALA A 51 10.90 -13.67 -40.31
CA ALA A 51 10.00 -12.53 -40.29
C ALA A 51 9.54 -12.16 -41.72
N GLU A 52 10.47 -12.13 -42.68
CA GLU A 52 10.17 -11.87 -44.10
C GLU A 52 9.21 -12.91 -44.69
N ASN A 53 9.36 -14.18 -44.31
CA ASN A 53 8.49 -15.28 -44.76
C ASN A 53 7.20 -15.42 -43.93
N GLY A 54 6.98 -14.56 -42.93
CA GLY A 54 5.83 -14.64 -42.02
C GLY A 54 5.88 -15.80 -41.01
N ASP A 55 6.96 -16.59 -40.98
CA ASP A 55 7.15 -17.76 -40.12
C ASP A 55 7.56 -17.44 -38.68
N LEU A 56 7.91 -16.18 -38.38
CA LEU A 56 8.31 -15.78 -37.03
C LEU A 56 7.20 -16.05 -36.00
N ASN A 57 5.96 -15.76 -36.38
CA ASN A 57 4.76 -16.19 -35.68
C ASN A 57 4.30 -17.54 -36.25
N PRO A 58 4.36 -18.64 -35.47
CA PRO A 58 4.04 -19.98 -35.98
C PRO A 58 2.56 -20.17 -36.33
N LEU A 59 1.70 -19.17 -36.09
CA LEU A 59 0.29 -19.18 -36.46
C LEU A 59 0.01 -18.55 -37.83
N ASN A 60 0.91 -17.73 -38.38
CA ASN A 60 0.65 -16.96 -39.60
C ASN A 60 0.36 -17.84 -40.81
N ASN A 61 1.14 -18.91 -40.97
CA ASN A 61 1.03 -19.87 -42.07
C ASN A 61 0.02 -21.00 -41.83
N LYS A 62 -0.84 -20.88 -40.81
CA LYS A 62 -1.92 -21.86 -40.57
C LYS A 62 -3.24 -21.39 -41.19
N GLU A 63 -3.98 -22.36 -41.70
CA GLU A 63 -5.34 -22.18 -42.23
C GLU A 63 -6.28 -21.50 -41.24
N ALA A 64 -7.12 -20.58 -41.74
CA ALA A 64 -8.09 -19.83 -40.93
C ALA A 64 -9.01 -20.75 -40.11
N ASP A 65 -9.46 -21.87 -40.68
CA ASP A 65 -10.27 -22.88 -39.98
C ASP A 65 -9.56 -23.51 -38.78
N THR A 66 -8.23 -23.66 -38.88
CA THR A 66 -7.43 -24.17 -37.76
C THR A 66 -7.32 -23.14 -36.65
N ILE A 67 -7.07 -21.88 -37.00
CA ILE A 67 -6.99 -20.78 -36.02
C ILE A 67 -8.36 -20.53 -35.37
N ASN A 68 -9.45 -20.62 -36.12
CA ASN A 68 -10.81 -20.51 -35.58
C ASN A 68 -11.10 -21.56 -34.50
N LYS A 69 -10.56 -22.79 -34.66
CA LYS A 69 -10.66 -23.83 -33.62
C LYS A 69 -9.88 -23.46 -32.35
N TYR A 70 -8.77 -22.73 -32.48
CA TYR A 70 -8.04 -22.15 -31.33
C TYR A 70 -8.86 -21.08 -30.64
N CYS A 71 -9.41 -20.13 -31.40
CA CYS A 71 -10.22 -19.03 -30.89
C CYS A 71 -11.49 -19.50 -30.16
N SER A 72 -12.11 -20.61 -30.61
CA SER A 72 -13.30 -21.17 -29.99
C SER A 72 -13.03 -22.16 -28.86
N GLY A 73 -11.75 -22.47 -28.58
CA GLY A 73 -11.36 -23.46 -27.58
C GLY A 73 -11.59 -24.92 -27.99
N SER A 74 -12.20 -25.19 -29.15
CA SER A 74 -12.42 -26.56 -29.66
C SER A 74 -11.11 -27.31 -29.96
N ARG A 75 -10.02 -26.58 -30.22
CA ARG A 75 -8.66 -27.11 -30.32
C ARG A 75 -7.71 -26.19 -29.57
N LYS A 76 -6.75 -26.73 -28.85
CA LYS A 76 -5.69 -25.94 -28.21
C LYS A 76 -4.61 -25.56 -29.21
N ILE A 77 -3.91 -24.46 -28.97
CA ILE A 77 -2.67 -24.16 -29.69
C ILE A 77 -1.70 -25.34 -29.43
N PRO A 78 -1.10 -25.95 -30.47
CA PRO A 78 -0.21 -27.09 -30.31
C PRO A 78 0.98 -26.80 -29.40
N LYS A 79 1.43 -27.82 -28.65
CA LYS A 79 2.58 -27.73 -27.73
C LYS A 79 3.84 -27.16 -28.40
N LYS A 80 4.08 -27.50 -29.66
CA LYS A 80 5.22 -27.01 -30.45
C LYS A 80 5.10 -25.50 -30.68
N ASP A 81 3.96 -25.05 -31.19
CA ASP A 81 3.72 -23.63 -31.49
C ASP A 81 3.77 -22.79 -30.20
N ALA A 82 3.16 -23.27 -29.10
CA ALA A 82 3.22 -22.58 -27.82
C ALA A 82 4.66 -22.44 -27.29
N LYS A 83 5.48 -23.50 -27.38
CA LYS A 83 6.92 -23.44 -27.03
C LYS A 83 7.68 -22.45 -27.90
N ASP A 84 7.39 -22.42 -29.20
CA ASP A 84 8.09 -21.56 -30.15
C ASP A 84 7.71 -20.09 -29.96
N ILE A 85 6.46 -19.78 -29.60
CA ILE A 85 6.04 -18.42 -29.18
C ILE A 85 6.74 -18.02 -27.88
N LEU A 86 6.71 -18.88 -26.85
CA LEU A 86 7.31 -18.58 -25.54
C LEU A 86 8.83 -18.31 -25.61
N LYS A 87 9.57 -19.00 -26.49
CA LYS A 87 11.00 -18.74 -26.72
C LYS A 87 11.29 -17.32 -27.24
N ARG A 88 10.29 -16.69 -27.85
CA ARG A 88 10.39 -15.35 -28.45
C ARG A 88 9.52 -14.34 -27.73
N ILE A 89 9.03 -14.65 -26.53
CA ILE A 89 8.18 -13.70 -25.82
C ILE A 89 8.97 -12.42 -25.48
N SER A 90 8.36 -11.28 -25.74
CA SER A 90 8.89 -9.95 -25.43
C SER A 90 8.62 -9.56 -23.98
N ASP A 91 8.90 -8.30 -23.66
CA ASP A 91 8.51 -7.67 -22.39
C ASP A 91 7.00 -7.34 -22.30
N GLY A 92 6.26 -7.51 -23.39
CA GLY A 92 4.82 -7.26 -23.47
C GLY A 92 4.41 -5.81 -23.75
N ASN A 93 5.36 -4.89 -23.95
CA ASN A 93 5.05 -3.46 -24.09
C ASN A 93 4.08 -3.17 -25.24
N ARG A 94 4.25 -3.81 -26.41
CA ARG A 94 3.32 -3.66 -27.55
C ARG A 94 1.90 -4.09 -27.20
N PHE A 95 1.79 -5.20 -26.47
CA PHE A 95 0.51 -5.71 -25.98
C PHE A 95 -0.11 -4.77 -24.93
N PHE A 96 0.72 -4.20 -24.04
CA PHE A 96 0.26 -3.22 -23.05
C PHE A 96 -0.26 -1.96 -23.72
N GLU A 97 0.49 -1.39 -24.66
CA GLU A 97 0.14 -0.18 -25.40
C GLU A 97 -1.19 -0.35 -26.11
N ARG A 98 -1.42 -1.50 -26.77
CA ARG A 98 -2.70 -1.79 -27.42
C ARG A 98 -3.89 -1.66 -26.47
N ILE A 99 -3.73 -2.10 -25.22
CA ILE A 99 -4.76 -2.00 -24.18
C ILE A 99 -4.84 -0.59 -23.61
N VAL A 100 -3.70 0.06 -23.36
CA VAL A 100 -3.63 1.43 -22.82
C VAL A 100 -4.34 2.43 -23.75
N PHE A 101 -4.10 2.32 -25.06
CA PHE A 101 -4.70 3.18 -26.09
C PHE A 101 -6.11 2.77 -26.51
N ALA A 102 -6.66 1.67 -25.97
CA ALA A 102 -8.06 1.31 -26.20
C ALA A 102 -9.03 2.34 -25.57
N ALA A 103 -10.25 2.39 -26.11
CA ALA A 103 -11.29 3.29 -25.61
C ALA A 103 -11.55 3.08 -24.11
N PRO A 104 -11.87 4.13 -23.33
CA PRO A 104 -12.13 4.00 -21.88
C PRO A 104 -13.18 2.94 -21.54
N GLY A 105 -14.25 2.86 -22.33
CA GLY A 105 -15.30 1.84 -22.19
C GLY A 105 -14.78 0.41 -22.41
N ALA A 106 -13.91 0.21 -23.40
CA ALA A 106 -13.28 -1.08 -23.67
C ALA A 106 -12.37 -1.53 -22.51
N LYS A 107 -11.51 -0.63 -22.01
CA LYS A 107 -10.66 -0.91 -20.84
C LYS A 107 -11.49 -1.31 -19.62
N LYS A 108 -12.57 -0.57 -19.35
CA LYS A 108 -13.50 -0.89 -18.26
C LYS A 108 -14.15 -2.25 -18.46
N GLY A 109 -14.65 -2.55 -19.66
CA GLY A 109 -15.30 -3.82 -19.99
C GLY A 109 -14.38 -5.03 -19.80
N ILE A 110 -13.14 -4.96 -20.30
CA ILE A 110 -12.14 -6.01 -20.09
C ILE A 110 -11.89 -6.24 -18.59
N ARG A 111 -11.63 -5.14 -17.85
CA ARG A 111 -11.34 -5.21 -16.42
C ARG A 111 -12.50 -5.84 -15.63
N ASP A 112 -13.73 -5.45 -15.94
CA ASP A 112 -14.91 -5.94 -15.26
C ASP A 112 -15.14 -7.45 -15.55
N GLU A 113 -14.93 -7.89 -16.79
CA GLU A 113 -15.03 -9.31 -17.17
C GLU A 113 -13.95 -10.20 -16.53
N LEU A 114 -12.72 -9.69 -16.39
CA LEU A 114 -11.63 -10.38 -15.69
C LEU A 114 -11.90 -10.48 -14.19
N ARG A 115 -12.41 -9.42 -13.55
CA ARG A 115 -12.78 -9.44 -12.12
C ARG A 115 -13.91 -10.41 -11.83
N LYS A 116 -14.92 -10.53 -12.71
CA LYS A 116 -15.97 -11.56 -12.60
C LYS A 116 -15.42 -12.97 -12.57
N ARG A 117 -14.22 -13.18 -13.11
CA ARG A 117 -13.50 -14.47 -13.16
C ARG A 117 -12.39 -14.56 -12.10
N SER A 118 -12.47 -13.73 -11.06
CA SER A 118 -11.57 -13.69 -9.91
C SER A 118 -10.13 -13.29 -10.22
N PHE A 119 -9.88 -12.60 -11.33
CA PHE A 119 -8.56 -12.02 -11.59
C PHE A 119 -8.40 -10.67 -10.90
N ASN A 120 -7.26 -10.48 -10.22
CA ASN A 120 -6.93 -9.23 -9.55
C ASN A 120 -6.35 -8.22 -10.55
N VAL A 121 -7.26 -7.58 -11.27
CA VAL A 121 -6.91 -6.61 -12.30
C VAL A 121 -7.35 -5.20 -11.92
N THR A 122 -6.52 -4.24 -12.30
CA THR A 122 -6.71 -2.83 -11.99
C THR A 122 -6.51 -1.95 -13.21
N SER A 123 -6.83 -0.66 -13.16
CA SER A 123 -6.68 0.22 -14.33
C SER A 123 -5.23 0.31 -14.79
N ALA A 124 -4.32 0.48 -13.83
CA ALA A 124 -2.89 0.57 -14.08
C ALA A 124 -2.29 -0.79 -14.47
N SER A 125 -2.85 -1.89 -13.97
CA SER A 125 -2.33 -3.24 -14.22
C SER A 125 -3.01 -3.98 -15.38
N LEU A 126 -4.04 -3.42 -16.01
CA LEU A 126 -4.87 -4.08 -17.03
C LEU A 126 -4.05 -4.67 -18.17
N GLY A 127 -3.17 -3.87 -18.79
CA GLY A 127 -2.33 -4.32 -19.90
C GLY A 127 -1.42 -5.48 -19.49
N LYS A 128 -0.75 -5.33 -18.34
CA LYS A 128 0.15 -6.36 -17.79
C LYS A 128 -0.60 -7.64 -17.44
N VAL A 129 -1.74 -7.55 -16.78
CA VAL A 129 -2.55 -8.74 -16.43
C VAL A 129 -3.02 -9.48 -17.67
N CYS A 130 -3.49 -8.78 -18.70
CA CYS A 130 -3.92 -9.44 -19.95
C CYS A 130 -2.75 -10.16 -20.65
N PHE A 131 -1.57 -9.54 -20.67
CA PHE A 131 -0.36 -10.19 -21.17
C PHE A 131 0.05 -11.40 -20.34
N ASP A 132 0.05 -11.27 -19.00
CA ASP A 132 0.41 -12.36 -18.09
C ASP A 132 -0.57 -13.54 -18.25
N ILE A 133 -1.88 -13.26 -18.43
CA ILE A 133 -2.90 -14.28 -18.73
C ILE A 133 -2.59 -14.98 -20.05
N MET A 134 -2.29 -14.23 -21.11
CA MET A 134 -1.96 -14.78 -22.42
C MET A 134 -0.69 -15.66 -22.35
N LYS A 135 0.34 -15.18 -21.67
CA LYS A 135 1.57 -15.93 -21.39
C LYS A 135 1.28 -17.21 -20.60
N ALA A 136 0.46 -17.13 -19.56
CA ALA A 136 0.06 -18.28 -18.76
C ALA A 136 -0.68 -19.32 -19.60
N PHE A 137 -1.56 -18.92 -20.53
CA PHE A 137 -2.20 -19.86 -21.46
C PHE A 137 -1.17 -20.59 -22.34
N LEU A 138 -0.17 -19.88 -22.89
CA LEU A 138 0.90 -20.51 -23.68
C LEU A 138 1.70 -21.52 -22.84
N GLU A 139 1.99 -21.20 -21.58
CA GLU A 139 2.65 -22.11 -20.64
C GLU A 139 1.78 -23.34 -20.33
N LYS A 140 0.48 -23.16 -20.09
CA LYS A 140 -0.47 -24.27 -19.91
C LYS A 140 -0.58 -25.13 -21.15
N PHE A 141 -0.60 -24.55 -22.35
CA PHE A 141 -0.64 -25.30 -23.61
C PHE A 141 0.61 -26.15 -23.79
N LYS A 142 1.81 -25.66 -23.44
CA LYS A 142 3.06 -26.45 -23.40
C LYS A 142 2.90 -27.72 -22.56
N GLU A 143 2.17 -27.64 -21.46
CA GLU A 143 1.87 -28.76 -20.54
C GLU A 143 0.67 -29.63 -20.99
N GLY A 144 -0.14 -29.16 -21.94
CA GLY A 144 -1.39 -29.82 -22.37
C GLY A 144 -2.63 -29.42 -21.57
N LYS A 145 -2.50 -28.47 -20.64
CA LYS A 145 -3.59 -27.86 -19.88
C LYS A 145 -4.28 -26.75 -20.71
N SER A 146 -5.44 -26.26 -20.28
CA SER A 146 -6.19 -25.20 -20.99
C SER A 146 -6.80 -24.11 -20.12
N SER A 147 -6.80 -24.28 -18.81
CA SER A 147 -7.36 -23.32 -17.86
C SER A 147 -6.26 -22.48 -17.20
N VAL A 148 -6.52 -21.18 -17.06
CA VAL A 148 -5.69 -20.24 -16.28
C VAL A 148 -6.52 -19.66 -15.14
N THR A 149 -5.89 -19.52 -13.97
CA THR A 149 -6.42 -18.86 -12.77
C THR A 149 -5.51 -17.69 -12.36
N GLU A 150 -5.95 -16.84 -11.43
CA GLU A 150 -5.13 -15.74 -10.89
C GLU A 150 -3.79 -16.25 -10.33
N SER A 151 -3.77 -17.40 -9.66
CA SER A 151 -2.55 -18.01 -9.13
C SER A 151 -1.49 -18.34 -10.19
N ASP A 152 -1.90 -18.53 -11.45
CA ASP A 152 -0.97 -18.82 -12.55
C ASP A 152 -0.24 -17.57 -13.07
N ILE A 153 -0.74 -16.38 -12.72
CA ILE A 153 -0.16 -15.08 -13.08
C ILE A 153 0.31 -14.28 -11.87
N ALA A 154 0.04 -14.78 -10.66
CA ALA A 154 0.39 -14.15 -9.41
C ALA A 154 1.92 -13.99 -9.31
N ASP A 155 2.35 -12.74 -9.20
CA ASP A 155 3.71 -12.40 -8.81
C ASP A 155 3.72 -12.24 -7.29
N ASP A 156 4.20 -13.26 -6.57
CA ASP A 156 4.23 -13.27 -5.11
C ASP A 156 4.90 -12.03 -4.52
N LYS A 157 5.93 -11.47 -5.21
CA LYS A 157 6.58 -10.23 -4.76
C LYS A 157 5.65 -9.02 -4.89
N LYS A 158 4.85 -8.96 -5.95
CA LYS A 158 3.84 -7.92 -6.15
C LYS A 158 2.71 -8.05 -5.12
N ASN A 159 2.28 -9.27 -4.82
CA ASN A 159 1.23 -9.53 -3.82
C ASN A 159 1.67 -9.11 -2.40
N VAL A 160 2.90 -9.47 -1.99
CA VAL A 160 3.48 -9.02 -0.72
C VAL A 160 3.59 -7.49 -0.68
N THR A 161 4.01 -6.87 -1.79
CA THR A 161 4.11 -5.41 -1.90
C THR A 161 2.74 -4.75 -1.72
N TYR A 162 1.70 -5.26 -2.38
CA TYR A 162 0.36 -4.69 -2.30
C TYR A 162 -0.25 -4.88 -0.92
N LEU A 163 -0.05 -6.05 -0.31
CA LEU A 163 -0.49 -6.29 1.07
C LEU A 163 0.17 -5.30 2.04
N LYS A 164 1.48 -5.05 1.90
CA LYS A 164 2.20 -4.02 2.68
C LYS A 164 1.55 -2.65 2.49
N LEU A 165 1.28 -2.24 1.25
CA LEU A 165 0.68 -0.94 0.95
C LEU A 165 -0.73 -0.79 1.55
N VAL A 166 -1.53 -1.85 1.53
CA VAL A 166 -2.88 -1.85 2.14
C VAL A 166 -2.81 -1.78 3.67
N HIS A 167 -1.85 -2.49 4.27
CA HIS A 167 -1.58 -2.39 5.70
C HIS A 167 -1.14 -0.97 6.10
N ASP A 168 -0.28 -0.32 5.31
CA ASP A 168 0.22 1.03 5.59
C ASP A 168 -0.92 2.07 5.68
N VAL A 169 -1.98 1.91 4.87
CA VAL A 169 -3.20 2.75 4.96
C VAL A 169 -4.26 2.18 5.91
N ARG A 170 -3.88 1.25 6.79
CA ARG A 170 -4.74 0.63 7.81
C ARG A 170 -6.02 0.03 7.22
N PHE A 171 -5.89 -0.63 6.06
CA PHE A 171 -6.98 -1.26 5.32
C PHE A 171 -8.10 -0.31 4.86
N LYS A 172 -7.93 1.01 4.99
CA LYS A 172 -8.95 2.00 4.62
C LYS A 172 -8.48 2.90 3.49
N CYS A 173 -9.40 3.28 2.61
CA CYS A 173 -9.15 4.20 1.53
C CYS A 173 -8.81 5.61 2.09
N PRO A 174 -7.63 6.16 1.80
CA PRO A 174 -7.22 7.49 2.27
C PRO A 174 -8.16 8.64 1.88
N LEU A 175 -8.93 8.49 0.80
CA LEU A 175 -9.82 9.57 0.31
C LEU A 175 -11.24 9.51 0.87
N CYS A 176 -11.73 8.32 1.27
CA CYS A 176 -13.13 8.16 1.66
C CYS A 176 -13.36 7.29 2.90
N GLY A 177 -12.32 6.67 3.46
CA GLY A 177 -12.40 5.84 4.66
C GLY A 177 -13.01 4.44 4.47
N ARG A 178 -13.44 4.08 3.25
CA ARG A 178 -13.99 2.74 2.95
C ARG A 178 -12.93 1.65 3.12
N GLU A 179 -13.32 0.50 3.67
CA GLU A 179 -12.49 -0.71 3.70
C GLU A 179 -12.01 -1.10 2.29
N LEU A 180 -10.74 -1.48 2.19
CA LEU A 180 -10.09 -1.89 0.95
C LEU A 180 -10.18 -3.40 0.72
N ILE A 181 -10.45 -4.16 1.76
CA ILE A 181 -10.68 -5.61 1.68
C ILE A 181 -12.10 -5.87 2.18
N THR A 182 -12.86 -6.66 1.44
CA THR A 182 -14.23 -7.04 1.80
C THR A 182 -14.34 -8.55 1.89
N ASP A 183 -15.15 -9.05 2.82
CA ASP A 183 -15.43 -10.49 2.92
C ASP A 183 -16.26 -10.94 1.71
N GLY A 184 -15.77 -11.96 1.01
CA GLY A 184 -16.55 -12.73 0.05
C GLY A 184 -17.06 -14.03 0.67
N ASP A 185 -17.91 -14.76 -0.05
CA ASP A 185 -18.54 -15.98 0.46
C ASP A 185 -17.53 -17.09 0.83
N THR A 186 -16.37 -17.12 0.15
CA THR A 186 -15.31 -18.11 0.39
C THR A 186 -13.94 -17.50 0.65
N GLU A 187 -13.67 -16.31 0.12
CA GLU A 187 -12.36 -15.66 0.18
C GLU A 187 -12.52 -14.14 0.31
N ALA A 188 -11.53 -13.49 0.89
CA ALA A 188 -11.46 -12.03 0.95
C ALA A 188 -11.26 -11.45 -0.46
N ILE A 189 -12.00 -10.40 -0.80
CA ILE A 189 -11.99 -9.75 -2.10
C ILE A 189 -11.23 -8.43 -2.00
N ALA A 190 -10.29 -8.21 -2.94
CA ALA A 190 -9.59 -6.94 -3.09
C ALA A 190 -10.54 -5.86 -3.65
N GLY A 191 -10.98 -4.95 -2.77
CA GLY A 191 -11.82 -3.80 -3.09
C GLY A 191 -11.04 -2.54 -3.47
N TYR A 192 -9.79 -2.67 -3.92
CA TYR A 192 -8.86 -1.57 -4.12
C TYR A 192 -8.08 -1.63 -5.44
N ASP A 193 -7.46 -0.50 -5.78
CA ASP A 193 -6.45 -0.36 -6.82
C ASP A 193 -5.28 0.45 -6.25
N VAL A 194 -4.06 0.15 -6.70
CA VAL A 194 -2.86 0.92 -6.36
C VAL A 194 -2.62 1.95 -7.44
N VAL A 195 -2.77 3.22 -7.08
CA VAL A 195 -2.54 4.35 -8.00
C VAL A 195 -1.21 5.03 -7.71
N HIS A 196 -0.70 5.77 -8.71
CA HIS A 196 0.42 6.68 -8.51
C HIS A 196 -0.07 7.96 -7.82
N ILE A 197 0.58 8.36 -6.72
CA ILE A 197 0.26 9.60 -5.99
C ILE A 197 0.47 10.79 -6.93
N PHE A 198 1.66 10.93 -7.52
CA PHE A 198 1.92 11.85 -8.63
C PHE A 198 1.47 11.18 -9.95
N PRO A 199 0.37 11.63 -10.58
CA PRO A 199 -0.18 10.98 -11.77
C PRO A 199 0.70 11.19 -13.01
N ALA A 200 0.83 10.15 -13.83
CA ALA A 200 1.61 10.21 -15.07
C ALA A 200 0.91 11.01 -16.20
N ASN A 201 -0.42 11.08 -16.16
CA ASN A 201 -1.28 11.63 -17.21
C ASN A 201 -1.61 13.12 -17.05
N LEU A 202 -0.83 13.89 -16.30
CA LEU A 202 -1.01 15.33 -16.13
C LEU A 202 -0.51 16.14 -17.35
N SER A 203 -1.20 17.24 -17.69
CA SER A 203 -0.71 18.25 -18.64
C SER A 203 0.55 18.94 -18.10
N MET A 204 1.23 19.73 -18.94
CA MET A 204 2.38 20.53 -18.47
C MET A 204 1.99 21.51 -17.36
N GLU A 205 0.85 22.21 -17.49
CA GLU A 205 0.34 23.10 -16.45
C GLU A 205 -0.03 22.30 -15.19
N GLY A 206 -0.68 21.15 -15.34
CA GLY A 206 -1.03 20.26 -14.24
C GLY A 206 0.19 19.79 -13.45
N LYS A 207 1.27 19.38 -14.14
CA LYS A 207 2.53 18.99 -13.51
C LYS A 207 3.15 20.14 -12.71
N ALA A 208 3.09 21.36 -13.23
CA ALA A 208 3.61 22.54 -12.55
C ALA A 208 2.83 22.85 -11.25
N GLU A 209 1.50 22.79 -11.29
CA GLU A 209 0.66 23.00 -10.10
C GLU A 209 0.87 21.91 -9.04
N PHE A 210 0.89 20.63 -9.43
CA PHE A 210 1.09 19.52 -8.49
C PHE A 210 2.48 19.58 -7.84
N SER A 211 3.50 19.99 -8.61
CA SER A 211 4.87 20.11 -8.11
C SER A 211 5.04 21.19 -7.03
N LYS A 212 4.10 22.13 -6.88
CA LYS A 212 4.09 23.09 -5.77
C LYS A 212 3.78 22.42 -4.43
N ILE A 213 3.05 21.31 -4.44
CA ILE A 213 2.71 20.52 -3.24
C ILE A 213 3.83 19.50 -2.95
N LYS A 214 4.15 18.65 -3.93
CA LYS A 214 5.29 17.71 -3.86
C LYS A 214 5.77 17.43 -5.28
N LYS A 215 7.07 17.49 -5.50
CA LYS A 215 7.68 17.21 -6.81
C LYS A 215 7.45 15.75 -7.21
N ALA A 216 7.39 15.50 -8.52
CA ALA A 216 7.40 14.15 -9.04
C ALA A 216 8.66 13.41 -8.54
N PRO A 217 8.55 12.11 -8.19
CA PRO A 217 9.70 11.29 -7.85
C PRO A 217 10.60 11.09 -9.08
N GLU A 218 11.88 10.80 -8.86
CA GLU A 218 12.82 10.46 -9.94
C GLU A 218 12.35 9.21 -10.70
N ASN A 219 11.91 8.18 -9.95
CA ASN A 219 11.26 7.01 -10.51
C ASN A 219 9.75 7.07 -10.25
N SER A 220 8.98 7.28 -11.32
CA SER A 220 7.52 7.33 -11.26
C SER A 220 6.86 6.08 -10.66
N ASP A 221 7.49 4.90 -10.81
CA ASP A 221 6.94 3.63 -10.32
C ASP A 221 7.47 3.21 -8.94
N ALA A 222 8.22 4.08 -8.26
CA ALA A 222 8.72 3.82 -6.92
C ALA A 222 7.58 3.64 -5.89
N LEU A 223 7.82 2.86 -4.84
CA LEU A 223 6.84 2.59 -3.77
C LEU A 223 6.39 3.86 -3.02
N GLU A 224 7.27 4.86 -2.94
CA GLU A 224 6.95 6.17 -2.37
C GLU A 224 5.86 6.91 -3.15
N ASN A 225 5.68 6.57 -4.43
CA ASN A 225 4.68 7.13 -5.30
C ASN A 225 3.44 6.24 -5.44
N LYS A 226 3.33 5.15 -4.69
CA LYS A 226 2.19 4.21 -4.77
C LYS A 226 1.32 4.28 -3.52
N ILE A 227 0.01 4.29 -3.71
CA ILE A 227 -0.97 4.25 -2.62
C ILE A 227 -2.25 3.50 -3.06
N PRO A 228 -2.81 2.61 -2.21
CA PRO A 228 -4.04 1.92 -2.54
C PRO A 228 -5.27 2.79 -2.21
N LEU A 229 -6.21 2.82 -3.14
CA LEU A 229 -7.51 3.49 -3.01
C LEU A 229 -8.62 2.48 -3.27
N CYS A 230 -9.81 2.69 -2.71
CA CYS A 230 -10.97 1.89 -3.12
C CYS A 230 -11.24 2.09 -4.62
N LEU A 231 -11.84 1.09 -5.27
CA LEU A 231 -12.04 1.08 -6.72
C LEU A 231 -12.68 2.36 -7.28
N ASN A 232 -13.65 2.93 -6.56
CA ASN A 232 -14.32 4.18 -6.96
C ASN A 232 -13.37 5.38 -6.93
N CYS A 233 -12.65 5.56 -5.83
CA CYS A 233 -11.71 6.66 -5.66
C CYS A 233 -10.52 6.53 -6.64
N ALA A 234 -10.03 5.32 -6.87
CA ALA A 234 -8.98 5.06 -7.85
C ALA A 234 -9.39 5.48 -9.26
N ASN A 235 -10.57 5.05 -9.73
CA ASN A 235 -11.07 5.41 -11.05
C ASN A 235 -11.23 6.93 -11.21
N LEU A 236 -11.89 7.58 -10.24
CA LEU A 236 -12.08 9.04 -10.26
C LEU A 236 -10.75 9.79 -10.25
N TYR A 237 -9.79 9.33 -9.46
CA TYR A 237 -8.48 9.97 -9.36
C TYR A 237 -7.65 9.82 -10.64
N LEU A 238 -7.70 8.65 -11.30
CA LEU A 238 -7.00 8.41 -12.55
C LEU A 238 -7.61 9.19 -13.73
N GLU A 239 -8.94 9.34 -13.74
CA GLU A 239 -9.65 10.11 -14.78
C GLU A 239 -9.48 11.61 -14.61
N ASN A 240 -9.57 12.11 -13.37
CA ASN A 240 -9.49 13.54 -13.08
C ASN A 240 -8.80 13.81 -11.72
N PRO A 241 -7.46 13.80 -11.67
CA PRO A 241 -6.72 14.09 -10.46
C PRO A 241 -6.89 15.56 -10.06
N THR A 242 -7.32 15.80 -8.82
CA THR A 242 -7.47 17.16 -8.26
C THR A 242 -6.36 17.47 -7.27
N LEU A 243 -5.97 18.75 -7.15
CA LEU A 243 -4.97 19.20 -6.15
C LEU A 243 -5.38 18.83 -4.72
N LYS A 244 -6.67 18.87 -4.40
CA LYS A 244 -7.19 18.48 -3.08
C LYS A 244 -6.91 17.01 -2.79
N ASN A 245 -7.30 16.11 -3.70
CA ASN A 245 -7.06 14.68 -3.52
C ASN A 245 -5.55 14.40 -3.47
N TYR A 246 -4.78 15.03 -4.35
CA TYR A 246 -3.32 14.90 -4.37
C TYR A 246 -2.69 15.28 -3.02
N GLN A 247 -3.06 16.44 -2.45
CA GLN A 247 -2.60 16.87 -1.14
C GLN A 247 -2.94 15.86 -0.04
N THR A 248 -4.16 15.30 -0.07
CA THR A 248 -4.57 14.25 0.88
C THR A 248 -3.67 13.02 0.77
N LEU A 249 -3.40 12.53 -0.45
CA LEU A 249 -2.53 11.37 -0.66
C LEU A 249 -1.07 11.63 -0.25
N VAL A 250 -0.56 12.84 -0.51
CA VAL A 250 0.78 13.26 -0.09
C VAL A 250 0.89 13.29 1.43
N ASN A 251 -0.11 13.86 2.11
CA ASN A 251 -0.16 13.91 3.58
C ASN A 251 -0.25 12.52 4.19
N GLU A 252 -1.09 11.65 3.62
CA GLU A 252 -1.22 10.28 4.08
C GLU A 252 0.09 9.50 3.92
N LYS A 253 0.77 9.65 2.78
CA LYS A 253 2.08 9.02 2.57
C LYS A 253 3.12 9.52 3.55
N ARG A 254 3.13 10.83 3.84
CA ARG A 254 4.01 11.43 4.85
C ARG A 254 3.74 10.85 6.24
N ARG A 255 2.47 10.69 6.63
CA ARG A 255 2.08 10.05 7.89
C ARG A 255 2.66 8.64 7.99
N ILE A 256 2.49 7.84 6.94
CA ILE A 256 3.01 6.46 6.86
C ILE A 256 4.55 6.45 7.00
N ASP A 257 5.24 7.32 6.27
CA ASP A 257 6.71 7.38 6.30
C ASP A 257 7.23 7.74 7.71
N ILE A 258 6.56 8.69 8.40
CA ILE A 258 6.87 9.05 9.79
C ILE A 258 6.63 7.84 10.71
N GLU A 259 5.49 7.16 10.60
CA GLU A 259 5.19 5.98 11.42
C GLU A 259 6.23 4.86 11.24
N HIS A 260 6.66 4.59 10.00
CA HIS A 260 7.69 3.58 9.73
C HIS A 260 9.04 3.94 10.36
N LYS A 261 9.45 5.21 10.28
CA LYS A 261 10.69 5.70 10.92
C LYS A 261 10.62 5.58 12.43
N LEU A 262 9.49 5.99 13.02
CA LEU A 262 9.25 5.90 14.46
C LEU A 262 9.27 4.46 14.92
N ALA A 263 8.51 3.55 14.29
CA ALA A 263 8.48 2.14 14.63
C ALA A 263 9.89 1.51 14.59
N LYS A 264 10.68 1.79 13.54
CA LYS A 264 12.06 1.32 13.43
C LYS A 264 12.95 1.87 14.55
N GLY A 265 12.82 3.16 14.86
CA GLY A 265 13.61 3.83 15.89
C GLY A 265 13.26 3.39 17.31
N LEU A 266 11.97 3.18 17.59
CA LEU A 266 11.43 2.80 18.90
C LEU A 266 11.61 1.32 19.19
N ASN A 267 11.66 0.45 18.17
CA ASN A 267 11.92 -0.97 18.35
C ASN A 267 13.30 -1.29 18.92
N GLN A 268 14.23 -0.34 18.85
CA GLN A 268 15.57 -0.46 19.44
C GLN A 268 15.60 -0.11 20.93
N LEU A 269 14.51 0.46 21.48
CA LEU A 269 14.39 0.82 22.88
C LEU A 269 13.68 -0.31 23.64
N THR A 270 14.24 -0.65 24.80
CA THR A 270 13.67 -1.60 25.76
C THR A 270 13.25 -0.84 26.99
N LEU A 271 12.00 -1.01 27.40
CA LEU A 271 11.53 -0.53 28.69
C LEU A 271 11.87 -1.56 29.77
N GLU A 272 11.88 -1.13 31.03
CA GLU A 272 12.20 -2.01 32.16
C GLU A 272 10.99 -2.86 32.56
N ASP A 273 11.19 -4.17 32.74
CA ASP A 273 10.12 -5.15 33.03
C ASP A 273 9.26 -4.81 34.26
N ASN A 274 9.82 -4.06 35.22
CA ASN A 274 9.09 -3.64 36.41
C ASN A 274 8.11 -2.48 36.15
N LEU A 275 8.21 -1.81 34.99
CA LEU A 275 7.28 -0.75 34.57
C LEU A 275 5.83 -1.26 34.45
N ILE A 276 5.65 -2.51 34.03
CA ILE A 276 4.33 -3.18 33.97
C ILE A 276 3.63 -3.12 35.33
N LYS A 277 4.36 -3.34 36.43
CA LYS A 277 3.79 -3.34 37.79
C LYS A 277 3.27 -1.96 38.17
N VAL A 278 4.02 -0.91 37.81
CA VAL A 278 3.63 0.49 38.02
C VAL A 278 2.34 0.79 37.24
N ILE A 279 2.33 0.50 35.94
CA ILE A 279 1.18 0.80 35.07
C ILE A 279 -0.08 0.04 35.50
N LYS A 280 0.06 -1.25 35.86
CA LYS A 280 -1.08 -2.04 36.37
C LYS A 280 -1.59 -1.50 37.71
N GLY A 281 -0.68 -1.15 38.61
CA GLY A 281 -1.03 -0.56 39.91
C GLY A 281 -1.81 0.76 39.77
N LEU A 282 -1.48 1.58 38.78
CA LEU A 282 -2.17 2.87 38.54
C LEU A 282 -3.67 2.74 38.30
N LYS A 283 -4.16 1.59 37.80
CA LYS A 283 -5.60 1.37 37.58
C LYS A 283 -6.39 1.24 38.90
N GLU A 284 -5.73 0.77 39.95
CA GLU A 284 -6.35 0.50 41.26
C GLU A 284 -6.08 1.61 42.29
N ILE A 285 -5.14 2.49 41.98
CA ILE A 285 -4.73 3.59 42.84
C ILE A 285 -5.71 4.75 42.72
N LYS A 286 -6.35 5.09 43.85
CA LYS A 286 -7.12 6.33 43.95
C LYS A 286 -6.19 7.53 43.81
N PRO A 287 -6.58 8.62 43.14
CA PRO A 287 -5.79 9.85 43.15
C PRO A 287 -5.66 10.39 44.58
N ASP A 288 -4.57 11.13 44.84
CA ASP A 288 -4.42 11.87 46.09
C ASP A 288 -5.55 12.88 46.27
N LYS A 289 -5.95 13.10 47.53
CA LYS A 289 -6.86 14.21 47.82
C LYS A 289 -6.14 15.50 47.46
N ILE A 290 -6.78 16.31 46.60
CA ILE A 290 -6.33 17.66 46.23
C ILE A 290 -6.52 18.57 47.46
N THR A 291 -5.76 18.32 48.52
CA THR A 291 -5.91 19.01 49.81
C THR A 291 -4.62 19.67 50.27
N ASN A 292 -3.47 19.33 49.67
CA ASN A 292 -2.21 20.00 49.94
C ASN A 292 -1.54 20.41 48.62
N PRO A 293 -1.07 21.67 48.48
CA PRO A 293 -0.20 22.09 47.39
C PRO A 293 1.20 21.50 47.64
N ILE A 294 1.37 20.19 47.45
CA ILE A 294 2.64 19.52 47.68
C ILE A 294 3.53 19.80 46.48
N SER A 295 4.53 20.67 46.64
CA SER A 295 5.78 20.74 45.87
C SER A 295 5.66 20.51 44.35
N TYR A 296 4.54 20.92 43.77
CA TYR A 296 4.24 20.78 42.37
C TYR A 296 4.35 22.17 41.78
N ASP A 297 5.39 22.38 40.99
CA ASP A 297 5.59 23.65 40.32
C ASP A 297 4.74 23.66 39.05
N ALA A 298 3.47 24.06 39.18
CA ALA A 298 2.56 24.22 38.06
C ALA A 298 3.16 25.14 36.98
N HIS A 299 4.00 26.11 37.37
CA HIS A 299 4.71 26.99 36.44
C HIS A 299 5.67 26.20 35.54
N LYS A 300 6.30 25.12 36.02
CA LYS A 300 7.17 24.29 35.16
C LYS A 300 6.43 23.61 34.01
N ILE A 301 5.15 23.24 34.18
CA ILE A 301 4.37 22.64 33.09
C ILE A 301 3.89 23.70 32.10
N GLU A 302 3.50 24.88 32.60
CA GLU A 302 3.17 26.02 31.75
C GLU A 302 4.38 26.46 30.89
N GLU A 303 5.60 26.37 31.42
CA GLU A 303 6.85 26.63 30.69
C GLU A 303 7.20 25.54 29.66
N LYS A 304 6.96 24.26 30.00
CA LYS A 304 7.29 23.13 29.13
C LYS A 304 6.30 22.95 27.98
N ILE A 305 5.01 23.21 28.21
CA ILE A 305 3.96 22.98 27.21
C ILE A 305 3.48 24.33 26.70
N ASN A 306 3.76 24.66 25.44
CA ASN A 306 3.52 25.98 24.88
C ASN A 306 2.26 25.99 23.98
N ASN A 307 1.35 26.92 24.24
CA ASN A 307 0.16 27.18 23.41
C ASN A 307 -0.81 26.00 23.23
N ASP A 308 -0.75 24.99 24.10
CA ASP A 308 -1.68 23.85 24.15
C ASP A 308 -2.32 23.73 25.54
N TYR A 309 -3.32 24.58 25.80
CA TYR A 309 -4.00 24.67 27.10
C TYR A 309 -4.75 23.39 27.48
N LEU A 310 -5.22 22.61 26.50
CA LEU A 310 -5.89 21.34 26.76
C LEU A 310 -4.89 20.31 27.29
N LEU A 311 -3.73 20.18 26.64
CA LEU A 311 -2.67 19.31 27.09
C LEU A 311 -2.12 19.75 28.45
N GLN A 312 -1.91 21.06 28.65
CA GLN A 312 -1.49 21.61 29.95
C GLN A 312 -2.46 21.18 31.06
N GLY A 313 -3.76 21.40 30.88
CA GLY A 313 -4.77 21.04 31.88
C GLY A 313 -4.81 19.53 32.17
N ALA A 314 -4.70 18.69 31.14
CA ALA A 314 -4.65 17.24 31.31
C ALA A 314 -3.42 16.79 32.11
N VAL A 315 -2.23 17.28 31.73
CA VAL A 315 -0.97 16.96 32.42
C VAL A 315 -1.01 17.47 33.87
N GLN A 316 -1.51 18.69 34.11
CA GLN A 316 -1.69 19.23 35.46
C GLN A 316 -2.58 18.32 36.31
N PHE A 317 -3.73 17.90 35.79
CA PHE A 317 -4.64 17.01 36.50
C PHE A 317 -3.97 15.67 36.86
N TYR A 318 -3.28 15.04 35.92
CA TYR A 318 -2.59 13.77 36.17
C TYR A 318 -1.47 13.93 37.21
N VAL A 319 -0.65 14.98 37.11
CA VAL A 319 0.45 15.19 38.05
C VAL A 319 -0.08 15.50 39.45
N MET A 320 -1.09 16.36 39.59
CA MET A 320 -1.71 16.67 40.89
C MET A 320 -2.29 15.44 41.59
N GLY A 321 -2.90 14.53 40.82
CA GLY A 321 -3.56 13.33 41.38
C GLY A 321 -2.61 12.17 41.68
N TYR A 322 -1.53 11.98 40.91
CA TYR A 322 -0.80 10.72 40.87
C TYR A 322 0.70 10.82 41.10
N TYR A 323 1.30 12.02 41.05
CA TYR A 323 2.75 12.19 41.06
C TYR A 323 3.44 11.55 42.27
N ASN A 324 2.99 11.85 43.50
CA ASN A 324 3.63 11.34 44.70
C ASN A 324 3.55 9.81 44.75
N LYS A 325 2.42 9.24 44.32
CA LYS A 325 2.22 7.79 44.30
C LYS A 325 3.15 7.09 43.34
N ILE A 326 3.31 7.64 42.13
CA ILE A 326 4.24 7.11 41.13
C ILE A 326 5.68 7.24 41.63
N ARG A 327 6.04 8.39 42.21
CA ARG A 327 7.38 8.59 42.80
C ARG A 327 7.66 7.56 43.88
N ASP A 328 6.76 7.41 44.84
CA ASP A 328 6.93 6.49 45.97
C ASP A 328 7.01 5.03 45.49
N GLN A 329 6.23 4.67 44.45
CA GLN A 329 6.35 3.37 43.79
C GLN A 329 7.73 3.16 43.18
N PHE A 330 8.22 4.08 42.34
CA PHE A 330 9.55 3.96 41.74
C PHE A 330 10.66 3.91 42.80
N SER A 331 10.61 4.78 43.81
CA SER A 331 11.58 4.75 44.92
C SER A 331 11.57 3.43 45.70
N SER A 332 10.41 2.78 45.84
CA SER A 332 10.32 1.46 46.50
C SER A 332 10.88 0.30 45.65
N MET A 333 10.99 0.50 44.33
CA MET A 333 11.46 -0.50 43.37
C MET A 333 12.95 -0.38 43.03
N GLU A 334 13.56 0.78 43.32
CA GLU A 334 14.97 1.08 43.04
C GLU A 334 15.92 -0.02 43.55
N GLY A 335 16.86 -0.45 42.69
CA GLY A 335 17.89 -1.44 43.02
C GLY A 335 17.48 -2.92 42.84
N ASN A 336 16.19 -3.25 42.90
CA ASN A 336 15.68 -4.61 42.65
C ASN A 336 15.54 -4.87 41.14
N SER A 337 16.63 -4.80 40.38
CA SER A 337 16.66 -4.88 38.90
C SER A 337 15.91 -3.77 38.17
N PHE A 338 15.61 -2.67 38.86
CA PHE A 338 14.97 -1.47 38.32
C PHE A 338 15.86 -0.26 38.60
N SER A 339 15.96 0.64 37.62
CA SER A 339 16.77 1.86 37.63
C SER A 339 15.94 3.02 37.10
N PHE A 340 15.51 3.93 37.99
CA PHE A 340 14.69 5.06 37.53
C PHE A 340 15.38 5.88 36.42
N ASP A 341 16.70 6.05 36.51
CA ASP A 341 17.49 6.83 35.57
C ASP A 341 17.56 6.19 34.17
N ASP A 342 17.63 4.85 34.09
CA ASP A 342 17.64 4.12 32.81
C ASP A 342 16.27 4.21 32.12
N LEU A 343 15.18 4.05 32.88
CA LEU A 343 13.83 4.28 32.39
C LEU A 343 13.63 5.72 31.91
N ALA A 344 14.01 6.71 32.72
CA ALA A 344 13.88 8.13 32.36
C ALA A 344 14.66 8.46 31.08
N THR A 345 15.89 7.91 30.95
CA THR A 345 16.71 8.04 29.74
C THR A 345 16.01 7.42 28.53
N THR A 346 15.42 6.24 28.70
CA THR A 346 14.71 5.54 27.62
C THR A 346 13.47 6.32 27.15
N ILE A 347 12.68 6.85 28.09
CA ILE A 347 11.53 7.72 27.77
C ILE A 347 12.01 8.99 27.05
N LYS A 348 13.12 9.61 27.50
CA LYS A 348 13.71 10.78 26.84
C LYS A 348 14.16 10.47 25.41
N LEU A 349 14.79 9.32 25.18
CA LEU A 349 15.21 8.89 23.84
C LEU A 349 14.02 8.67 22.91
N ALA A 350 12.92 8.11 23.41
CA ALA A 350 11.66 7.99 22.67
C ALA A 350 11.09 9.37 22.33
N TYR A 351 11.02 10.28 23.32
CA TYR A 351 10.61 11.67 23.11
C TYR A 351 11.42 12.37 22.02
N ILE A 352 12.75 12.28 22.06
CA ILE A 352 13.64 12.89 21.06
C ILE A 352 13.34 12.34 19.66
N LYS A 353 13.05 11.03 19.53
CA LYS A 353 12.67 10.43 18.24
C LYS A 353 11.37 11.02 17.71
N PHE A 354 10.35 11.21 18.56
CA PHE A 354 9.09 11.87 18.16
C PHE A 354 9.30 13.35 17.80
N LYS A 355 10.07 14.10 18.60
CA LYS A 355 10.40 15.51 18.35
C LYS A 355 11.11 15.71 17.01
N ARG A 356 12.05 14.82 16.65
CA ARG A 356 12.81 14.88 15.39
C ARG A 356 11.95 14.75 14.14
N GLU A 357 10.80 14.09 14.22
CA GLU A 357 9.85 13.99 13.10
C GLU A 357 8.91 15.21 13.01
N GLY A 358 9.06 16.20 13.90
CA GLY A 358 8.31 17.47 13.86
C GLY A 358 6.89 17.37 14.42
N LEU A 359 6.60 16.38 15.26
CA LEU A 359 5.30 16.21 15.91
C LEU A 359 5.02 17.31 16.94
N SER A 360 3.76 17.71 17.06
CA SER A 360 3.30 18.63 18.12
C SER A 360 3.38 17.99 19.52
N GLN A 361 3.32 18.80 20.57
CA GLN A 361 3.41 18.29 21.95
C GLN A 361 2.27 17.32 22.30
N SER A 362 1.06 17.60 21.82
CA SER A 362 -0.08 16.70 21.95
C SER A 362 0.11 15.36 21.23
N GLU A 363 0.67 15.39 20.01
CA GLU A 363 0.99 14.16 19.27
C GLU A 363 2.07 13.35 20.00
N VAL A 364 3.16 14.01 20.42
CA VAL A 364 4.25 13.39 21.18
C VAL A 364 3.72 12.73 22.46
N PHE A 365 2.91 13.43 23.24
CA PHE A 365 2.33 12.92 24.48
C PHE A 365 1.50 11.64 24.24
N ASN A 366 0.62 11.67 23.24
CA ASN A 366 -0.20 10.52 22.90
C ASN A 366 0.63 9.36 22.33
N HIS A 367 1.61 9.63 21.48
CA HIS A 367 2.48 8.61 20.91
C HIS A 367 3.37 7.93 21.97
N LEU A 368 3.87 8.69 22.96
CA LEU A 368 4.59 8.10 24.09
C LEU A 368 3.71 7.15 24.89
N ALA A 369 2.46 7.54 25.19
CA ALA A 369 1.54 6.70 25.94
C ALA A 369 1.21 5.40 25.19
N HIS A 370 0.91 5.47 23.89
CA HIS A 370 0.64 4.27 23.07
C HIS A 370 1.89 3.39 22.92
N TRP A 371 3.06 3.99 22.73
CA TRP A 371 4.31 3.25 22.63
C TRP A 371 4.62 2.47 23.91
N ILE A 372 4.35 3.03 25.08
CA ILE A 372 4.49 2.32 26.37
C ILE A 372 3.54 1.10 26.42
N LEU A 373 2.26 1.27 26.04
CA LEU A 373 1.31 0.15 25.98
C LEU A 373 1.78 -0.97 25.04
N GLU A 374 2.19 -0.60 23.83
CA GLU A 374 2.62 -1.55 22.81
C GLU A 374 3.87 -2.31 23.25
N LYS A 375 4.85 -1.62 23.85
CA LYS A 375 6.10 -2.24 24.32
C LYS A 375 5.87 -3.19 25.48
N GLU A 376 4.96 -2.86 26.38
CA GLU A 376 4.65 -3.66 27.55
C GLU A 376 3.53 -4.70 27.31
N HIS A 377 3.05 -4.81 26.06
CA HIS A 377 1.95 -5.69 25.67
C HIS A 377 0.69 -5.50 26.53
N LEU A 378 0.37 -4.26 26.86
CA LEU A 378 -0.80 -3.89 27.67
C LEU A 378 -2.01 -3.57 26.77
N GLU A 379 -3.19 -3.94 27.26
CA GLU A 379 -4.45 -3.63 26.59
C GLU A 379 -4.76 -2.11 26.62
N ASN A 380 -5.57 -1.64 25.67
CA ASN A 380 -5.97 -0.23 25.58
C ASN A 380 -6.66 0.31 26.83
N ASP A 381 -7.24 -0.56 27.67
CA ASP A 381 -7.80 -0.22 28.98
C ASP A 381 -6.78 0.43 29.94
N PHE A 382 -5.47 0.31 29.66
CA PHE A 382 -4.39 0.94 30.44
C PHE A 382 -3.91 2.28 29.86
N ILE A 383 -4.54 2.80 28.79
CA ILE A 383 -4.05 4.03 28.12
C ILE A 383 -4.01 5.23 29.07
N GLU A 384 -4.99 5.38 29.96
CA GLU A 384 -5.01 6.46 30.95
C GLU A 384 -3.88 6.30 31.97
N ALA A 385 -3.58 5.07 32.40
CA ALA A 385 -2.44 4.81 33.28
C ALA A 385 -1.11 5.17 32.59
N ALA A 386 -0.96 4.87 31.30
CA ALA A 386 0.22 5.30 30.54
C ALA A 386 0.27 6.82 30.33
N ARG A 387 -0.85 7.50 30.11
CA ARG A 387 -0.91 8.97 30.05
C ARG A 387 -0.48 9.61 31.37
N ILE A 388 -0.95 9.06 32.49
CA ILE A 388 -0.54 9.45 33.84
C ILE A 388 0.97 9.29 34.00
N LEU A 389 1.52 8.17 33.55
CA LEU A 389 2.96 7.90 33.59
C LEU A 389 3.76 8.88 32.70
N VAL A 390 3.32 9.16 31.47
CA VAL A 390 3.98 10.15 30.61
C VAL A 390 3.93 11.54 31.25
N ALA A 391 2.82 11.93 31.87
CA ALA A 391 2.69 13.20 32.59
C ALA A 391 3.69 13.31 33.76
N PHE A 392 3.96 12.20 34.46
CA PHE A 392 5.01 12.14 35.46
C PHE A 392 6.40 12.42 34.87
N PHE A 393 6.73 11.86 33.71
CA PHE A 393 7.99 12.13 33.00
C PHE A 393 8.07 13.56 32.43
N VAL A 394 6.94 14.14 32.01
CA VAL A 394 6.88 15.56 31.64
C VAL A 394 7.24 16.45 32.84
N GLN A 395 6.78 16.10 34.04
CA GLN A 395 7.13 16.86 35.25
C GLN A 395 8.61 16.64 35.66
N ASN A 396 9.04 15.38 35.80
CA ASN A 396 10.32 15.04 36.43
C ASN A 396 11.52 15.02 35.50
N CYS A 397 11.29 14.82 34.21
CA CYS A 397 12.37 14.56 33.27
C CYS A 397 12.41 15.62 32.18
N GLU A 398 13.39 15.44 31.32
CA GLU A 398 13.73 16.28 30.17
C GLU A 398 12.73 16.15 28.98
N VAL A 399 11.56 15.55 29.20
CA VAL A 399 10.47 15.54 28.22
C VAL A 399 9.88 16.96 28.13
N PHE A 400 9.79 17.49 26.92
CA PHE A 400 9.45 18.90 26.65
C PHE A 400 10.42 19.94 27.25
N GLU A 401 11.72 19.62 27.34
CA GLU A 401 12.75 20.62 27.65
C GLU A 401 12.56 21.92 26.86
N VAL A 402 12.63 23.04 27.59
CA VAL A 402 12.72 24.39 27.03
C VAL A 402 14.14 24.56 26.51
N GLU A 403 14.33 24.61 25.19
CA GLU A 403 15.64 24.94 24.61
C GLU A 403 16.00 26.38 25.05
N ILE A 404 16.88 26.51 26.03
CA ILE A 404 17.57 27.79 26.27
C ILE A 404 18.50 27.94 25.07
N ALA A 405 18.13 28.78 24.12
CA ALA A 405 19.02 29.22 23.06
C ALA A 405 20.30 29.78 23.71
N GLN A 406 21.42 29.08 23.54
CA GLN A 406 22.76 29.59 23.85
C GLN A 406 23.29 30.40 22.68
#